data_AF-A0A9E3RMY6-F1
#
_entry.id   AF-A0A9E3RMY6-F1
#
_cell.length_a   1.000
_cell.length_b   1.000
_cell.length_c   1.000
_cell.angle_alpha   90.00
_cell.angle_beta   90.00
_cell.angle_gamma   90.00
#
_symmetry.space_group_name_H-M   'P 1'
#
loop_
_entity.id
_entity.type
_entity.pdbx_description
1 polymer ?
#
loop_
_entity_poly.entity_id
_entity_poly.type
_entity_poly.pdbx_seq_one_letter_code
_entity_poly.pdbx_strand_id
1 'polypeptide(L)'
;MGLFRKKAVTAHKVVDYEKLAKALAKAVYDGDIVNFRLLFLPFSPAREESSERFESEKYAYLLPDADTEGTRAFRDVLALVKQDKIWSHILSELKANRPAQMPWELILALGDNAVRTGKYTSAAQCYEMLRVRPKLQEEFFVQADESLEAGKIDKAVSGYVVATGLEYNYAAFPEPLPMVLNFQTHALMLHGVYPEKPEDCVALQEPESFVRTALTYLLGDSRAAARLEGRPLNTRLAFLEQLVRYRDPNWPDFVHRYREACKKMTEFDKRISQAKSEAGRGASLADEIAELLGDDPSTIPAMLLGRSIPSGEWWQYIKELAFVHPPSVLFVSRQLIGPKEIVVPRYRGDSPVPRTLGLLAGPDGKPTLS
;
A
#
# COMPACT_ATOMS: atom_id res chain seq x y z
N MET A 1 20.50 65.72 -7.10
CA MET A 1 20.62 64.61 -8.07
C MET A 1 19.57 63.55 -7.71
N GLY A 2 18.44 63.56 -8.40
CA GLY A 2 17.38 62.57 -8.18
C GLY A 2 17.70 61.25 -8.90
N LEU A 3 17.88 60.17 -8.14
CA LEU A 3 17.92 58.83 -8.69
C LEU A 3 16.51 58.40 -9.10
N PHE A 4 16.21 58.58 -10.39
CA PHE A 4 15.09 57.88 -11.03
C PHE A 4 15.36 56.37 -10.96
N ARG A 5 14.69 55.67 -10.03
CA ARG A 5 14.47 54.23 -10.15
C ARG A 5 13.63 54.01 -11.41
N LYS A 6 14.27 53.61 -12.51
CA LYS A 6 13.57 52.98 -13.64
C LYS A 6 12.81 51.78 -13.07
N LYS A 7 11.47 51.89 -12.95
CA LYS A 7 10.61 50.71 -12.88
C LYS A 7 10.95 49.90 -14.13
N ALA A 8 11.61 48.76 -13.96
CA ALA A 8 11.69 47.79 -15.02
C ALA A 8 10.25 47.47 -15.42
N VAL A 9 9.90 47.75 -16.66
CA VAL A 9 8.65 47.28 -17.26
C VAL A 9 8.81 45.76 -17.31
N THR A 10 8.31 45.06 -16.30
CA THR A 10 8.19 43.61 -16.32
C THR A 10 7.33 43.28 -17.53
N ALA A 11 7.92 42.66 -18.55
CA ALA A 11 7.18 42.20 -19.70
C ALA A 11 6.02 41.35 -19.20
N HIS A 12 4.78 41.76 -19.51
CA HIS A 12 3.60 41.00 -19.15
C HIS A 12 3.73 39.61 -19.79
N LYS A 13 3.78 38.58 -18.94
CA LYS A 13 3.81 37.20 -19.39
C LYS A 13 2.46 36.90 -20.05
N VAL A 14 2.48 36.48 -21.30
CA VAL A 14 1.32 35.90 -21.98
C VAL A 14 1.30 34.41 -21.67
N VAL A 15 0.21 33.92 -21.07
CA VAL A 15 0.04 32.49 -20.79
C VAL A 15 -0.41 31.78 -22.07
N ASP A 16 0.27 30.71 -22.43
CA ASP A 16 -0.17 29.81 -23.50
C ASP A 16 -1.36 28.98 -23.00
N TYR A 17 -2.55 29.34 -23.47
CA TYR A 17 -3.80 28.70 -23.07
C TYR A 17 -3.95 27.26 -23.58
N GLU A 18 -3.27 26.90 -24.67
CA GLU A 18 -3.27 25.50 -25.14
C GLU A 18 -2.44 24.63 -24.18
N LYS A 19 -1.26 25.11 -23.78
CA LYS A 19 -0.43 24.42 -22.76
C LYS A 19 -1.13 24.35 -21.40
N LEU A 20 -1.84 25.40 -21.00
CA LEU A 20 -2.65 25.39 -19.79
C LEU A 20 -3.75 24.30 -19.85
N ALA A 21 -4.50 24.23 -20.96
CA ALA A 21 -5.53 23.21 -21.14
C ALA A 21 -4.93 21.80 -21.09
N LYS A 22 -3.79 21.58 -21.76
CA LYS A 22 -3.06 20.31 -21.73
C LYS A 22 -2.55 19.95 -20.33
N ALA A 23 -2.02 20.92 -19.58
CA ALA A 23 -1.54 20.69 -18.22
C ALA A 23 -2.67 20.32 -17.25
N LEU A 24 -3.80 21.04 -17.33
CA LEU A 24 -5.00 20.70 -16.56
C LEU A 24 -5.53 19.32 -16.92
N ALA A 25 -5.60 19.01 -18.22
CA ALA A 25 -6.06 17.72 -18.70
C ALA A 25 -5.13 16.58 -18.22
N LYS A 26 -3.81 16.80 -18.23
CA LYS A 26 -2.85 15.81 -17.75
C LYS A 26 -3.03 15.54 -16.26
N ALA A 27 -3.15 16.58 -15.44
CA ALA A 27 -3.33 16.42 -14.00
C ALA A 27 -4.64 15.65 -13.68
N VAL A 28 -5.72 15.92 -14.41
CA VAL A 28 -6.98 15.18 -14.28
C VAL A 28 -6.85 13.73 -14.77
N TYR A 29 -6.24 13.52 -15.93
CA TYR A 29 -6.00 12.20 -16.53
C TYR A 29 -5.14 11.30 -15.63
N ASP A 30 -4.10 11.86 -15.01
CA ASP A 30 -3.20 11.18 -14.11
C ASP A 30 -3.82 10.94 -12.72
N GLY A 31 -4.96 11.57 -12.41
CA GLY A 31 -5.54 11.54 -11.05
C GLY A 31 -4.65 12.24 -10.01
N ASP A 32 -3.96 13.32 -10.41
CA ASP A 32 -2.97 14.02 -9.58
C ASP A 32 -3.52 15.37 -9.08
N ILE A 33 -4.14 15.32 -7.89
CA ILE A 33 -4.72 16.50 -7.24
C ILE A 33 -3.67 17.52 -6.81
N VAL A 34 -2.42 17.11 -6.58
CA VAL A 34 -1.34 18.03 -6.19
C VAL A 34 -0.96 18.90 -7.39
N ASN A 35 -0.71 18.27 -8.54
CA ASN A 35 -0.42 19.00 -9.78
C ASN A 35 -1.62 19.81 -10.26
N PHE A 36 -2.84 19.30 -10.10
CA PHE A 36 -4.04 20.06 -10.43
C PHE A 36 -4.17 21.33 -9.58
N ARG A 37 -3.98 21.24 -8.26
CA ARG A 37 -4.00 22.42 -7.35
C ARG A 37 -2.86 23.38 -7.64
N LEU A 38 -1.65 22.87 -7.91
CA LEU A 38 -0.48 23.67 -8.27
C LEU A 38 -0.80 24.62 -9.41
N LEU A 39 -1.55 24.17 -10.43
CA LEU A 39 -1.92 25.00 -11.57
C LEU A 39 -2.72 26.24 -11.18
N PHE A 40 -3.39 26.25 -10.03
CA PHE A 40 -4.15 27.41 -9.53
C PHE A 40 -3.41 28.26 -8.49
N LEU A 41 -2.21 27.86 -8.04
CA LEU A 41 -1.45 28.61 -7.02
C LEU A 41 -0.88 29.93 -7.56
N PRO A 42 -0.60 30.93 -6.70
CA PRO A 42 -0.09 32.24 -7.12
C PRO A 42 1.20 32.19 -7.96
N PHE A 43 2.10 31.25 -7.62
CA PHE A 43 3.37 31.05 -8.31
C PHE A 43 3.27 30.09 -9.51
N SER A 44 2.07 29.66 -9.91
CA SER A 44 1.89 28.70 -11.00
C SER A 44 2.37 29.23 -12.36
N PRO A 45 2.92 28.37 -13.26
CA PRO A 45 3.12 28.73 -14.66
C PRO A 45 1.82 29.08 -15.40
N ALA A 46 0.65 28.78 -14.84
CA ALA A 46 -0.66 29.15 -15.38
C ALA A 46 -1.10 30.60 -15.13
N ARG A 47 -0.46 31.34 -14.20
CA ARG A 47 -0.86 32.71 -13.84
C ARG A 47 -0.01 33.75 -14.56
N GLU A 48 -0.64 34.81 -15.06
CA GLU A 48 0.01 35.93 -15.76
C GLU A 48 0.95 36.73 -14.84
N GLU A 49 0.60 36.85 -13.56
CA GLU A 49 1.36 37.56 -12.51
C GLU A 49 2.61 36.79 -12.03
N SER A 50 2.73 35.50 -12.39
CA SER A 50 3.87 34.65 -11.98
C SER A 50 5.04 34.77 -12.95
N SER A 51 6.28 34.73 -12.43
CA SER A 51 7.50 34.60 -13.23
C SER A 51 7.68 33.22 -13.87
N GLU A 52 6.99 32.20 -13.36
CA GLU A 52 7.12 30.81 -13.82
C GLU A 52 6.49 30.62 -15.20
N ARG A 53 7.01 29.69 -16.02
CA ARG A 53 6.56 29.45 -17.40
C ARG A 53 6.49 27.96 -17.71
N PHE A 54 5.51 27.52 -18.50
CA PHE A 54 5.39 26.10 -18.88
C PHE A 54 6.58 25.60 -19.71
N GLU A 55 7.28 26.50 -20.41
CA GLU A 55 8.45 26.18 -21.24
C GLU A 55 9.70 25.86 -20.42
N SER A 56 9.73 26.14 -19.12
CA SER A 56 10.91 25.84 -18.31
C SER A 56 11.00 24.34 -18.04
N GLU A 57 12.22 23.82 -18.03
CA GLU A 57 12.51 22.40 -17.75
C GLU A 57 11.87 21.93 -16.43
N LYS A 58 11.85 22.82 -15.43
CA LYS A 58 11.20 22.60 -14.13
C LYS A 58 9.73 22.18 -14.25
N TYR A 59 8.98 22.62 -15.25
CA TYR A 59 7.55 22.31 -15.41
C TYR A 59 7.22 21.37 -16.57
N ALA A 60 8.23 20.78 -17.21
CA ALA A 60 8.02 19.85 -18.32
C ALA A 60 7.09 18.68 -17.92
N TYR A 61 7.18 18.21 -16.67
CA TYR A 61 6.36 17.12 -16.15
C TYR A 61 4.84 17.43 -16.06
N LEU A 62 4.46 18.71 -16.13
CA LEU A 62 3.05 19.14 -16.15
C LEU A 62 2.42 18.99 -17.53
N LEU A 63 3.21 18.88 -18.59
CA LEU A 63 2.72 18.70 -19.96
C LEU A 63 2.73 17.21 -20.35
N PRO A 64 1.75 16.77 -21.14
CA PRO A 64 1.69 15.37 -21.58
C PRO A 64 2.82 15.08 -22.58
N ASP A 65 3.28 13.84 -22.61
CA ASP A 65 4.10 13.32 -23.69
C ASP A 65 3.24 12.89 -24.90
N ALA A 66 3.89 12.56 -26.02
CA ALA A 66 3.20 12.17 -27.24
C ALA A 66 2.32 10.92 -27.07
N ASP A 67 2.77 9.97 -26.25
CA ASP A 67 2.04 8.74 -25.97
C ASP A 67 0.74 9.04 -25.22
N THR A 68 0.81 9.89 -24.19
CA THR A 68 -0.34 10.35 -23.42
C THR A 68 -1.32 11.11 -24.29
N GLU A 69 -0.84 12.06 -25.12
CA GLU A 69 -1.68 12.84 -26.03
C GLU A 69 -2.43 11.97 -27.05
N GLY A 70 -1.83 10.85 -27.47
CA GLY A 70 -2.44 9.91 -28.40
C GLY A 70 -3.61 9.11 -27.81
N THR A 71 -3.70 9.00 -26.47
CA THR A 71 -4.73 8.18 -25.84
C THR A 71 -6.12 8.80 -25.99
N ARG A 72 -7.15 7.94 -26.11
CA ARG A 72 -8.55 8.40 -26.11
C ARG A 72 -8.92 9.03 -24.76
N ALA A 73 -8.51 8.40 -23.67
CA ALA A 73 -8.83 8.87 -22.32
C ALA A 73 -8.28 10.29 -22.05
N PHE A 74 -7.05 10.60 -22.47
CA PHE A 74 -6.52 11.97 -22.35
C PHE A 74 -7.33 12.96 -23.21
N ARG A 75 -7.67 12.60 -24.46
CA ARG A 75 -8.45 13.46 -25.34
C ARG A 75 -9.85 13.75 -24.81
N ASP A 76 -10.50 12.77 -24.18
CA ASP A 76 -11.81 12.94 -23.55
C ASP A 76 -11.72 13.95 -22.38
N VAL A 77 -10.66 13.87 -21.56
CA VAL A 77 -10.40 14.82 -20.48
C VAL A 77 -10.05 16.21 -21.02
N LEU A 78 -9.24 16.30 -22.07
CA LEU A 78 -8.90 17.59 -22.71
C LEU A 78 -10.15 18.26 -23.29
N ALA A 79 -11.06 17.48 -23.90
CA ALA A 79 -12.34 17.97 -24.37
C ALA A 79 -13.20 18.49 -23.22
N LEU A 80 -13.22 17.80 -22.07
CA LEU A 80 -13.91 18.26 -20.85
C LEU A 80 -13.34 19.60 -20.35
N VAL A 81 -12.01 19.74 -20.25
CA VAL A 81 -11.34 20.98 -19.84
C VAL A 81 -11.69 22.15 -20.76
N LYS A 82 -11.77 21.90 -22.08
CA LYS A 82 -12.07 22.91 -23.10
C LYS A 82 -13.55 23.24 -23.24
N GLN A 83 -14.47 22.60 -22.51
CA GLN A 83 -15.88 22.97 -22.54
C GLN A 83 -16.06 24.43 -22.10
N ASP A 84 -16.78 25.23 -22.88
CA ASP A 84 -16.88 26.69 -22.71
C ASP A 84 -17.17 27.13 -21.27
N LYS A 85 -18.11 26.46 -20.59
CA LYS A 85 -18.49 26.75 -19.20
C LYS A 85 -17.32 26.49 -18.23
N ILE A 86 -16.65 25.34 -18.37
CA ILE A 86 -15.54 24.93 -17.51
C ILE A 86 -14.32 25.83 -17.77
N TRP A 87 -14.02 26.08 -19.05
CA TRP A 87 -12.91 26.92 -19.45
C TRP A 87 -13.06 28.37 -18.97
N SER A 88 -14.26 28.94 -19.12
CA SER A 88 -14.57 30.28 -18.62
C SER A 88 -14.41 30.37 -17.10
N HIS A 89 -14.84 29.34 -16.36
CA HIS A 89 -14.63 29.24 -14.92
C HIS A 89 -13.14 29.19 -14.55
N ILE A 90 -12.35 28.35 -15.24
CA ILE A 90 -10.90 28.25 -15.03
C ILE A 90 -10.23 29.62 -15.20
N LEU A 91 -10.50 30.31 -16.30
CA LEU A 91 -9.89 31.62 -16.58
C LEU A 91 -10.28 32.67 -15.53
N SER A 92 -11.53 32.62 -15.04
CA SER A 92 -11.99 33.48 -13.94
C SER A 92 -11.23 33.21 -12.65
N GLU A 93 -11.06 31.95 -12.26
CA GLU A 93 -10.35 31.57 -11.04
C GLU A 93 -8.84 31.88 -11.10
N LEU A 94 -8.21 31.76 -12.28
CA LEU A 94 -6.81 32.12 -12.47
C LEU A 94 -6.55 33.63 -12.35
N LYS A 95 -7.56 34.46 -12.63
CA LYS A 95 -7.50 35.92 -12.44
C LYS A 95 -7.87 36.34 -11.02
N ALA A 96 -8.60 35.51 -10.28
CA ALA A 96 -9.04 35.83 -8.93
C ALA A 96 -7.86 35.83 -7.94
N ASN A 97 -7.83 36.83 -7.06
CA ASN A 97 -6.86 36.93 -5.96
C ASN A 97 -7.46 36.36 -4.65
N ARG A 98 -7.90 35.10 -4.71
CA ARG A 98 -8.44 34.33 -3.58
C ARG A 98 -8.06 32.84 -3.76
N PRO A 99 -8.21 31.99 -2.73
CA PRO A 99 -8.13 30.56 -2.92
C PRO A 99 -9.06 30.11 -4.05
N ALA A 100 -8.50 29.35 -5.00
CA ALA A 100 -9.21 28.96 -6.19
C ALA A 100 -10.32 27.95 -5.87
N GLN A 101 -11.49 28.21 -6.41
CA GLN A 101 -12.61 27.28 -6.42
C GLN A 101 -12.54 26.46 -7.70
N MET A 102 -11.97 25.26 -7.61
CA MET A 102 -11.77 24.41 -8.79
C MET A 102 -13.12 23.91 -9.36
N PRO A 103 -13.27 23.74 -10.69
CA PRO A 103 -14.48 23.18 -11.30
C PRO A 103 -14.78 21.78 -10.75
N TRP A 104 -15.99 21.55 -10.24
CA TRP A 104 -16.37 20.27 -9.62
C TRP A 104 -16.35 19.13 -10.64
N GLU A 105 -16.68 19.40 -11.90
CA GLU A 105 -16.64 18.43 -13.00
C GLU A 105 -15.23 17.84 -13.17
N LEU A 106 -14.20 18.71 -13.07
CA LEU A 106 -12.81 18.29 -13.17
C LEU A 106 -12.33 17.58 -11.91
N ILE A 107 -12.78 18.00 -10.72
CA ILE A 107 -12.45 17.31 -9.46
C ILE A 107 -13.04 15.89 -9.45
N LEU A 108 -14.27 15.71 -9.93
CA LEU A 108 -14.90 14.40 -10.02
C LEU A 108 -14.14 13.50 -11.00
N ALA A 109 -13.89 13.99 -12.21
CA ALA A 109 -13.14 13.25 -13.23
C ALA A 109 -11.70 12.91 -12.78
N LEU A 110 -11.06 13.78 -12.00
CA LEU A 110 -9.75 13.54 -11.41
C LEU A 110 -9.85 12.43 -10.35
N GLY A 111 -10.86 12.46 -9.48
CA GLY A 111 -11.12 11.40 -8.50
C GLY A 111 -11.32 10.04 -9.17
N ASP A 112 -12.12 9.97 -10.24
CA ASP A 112 -12.37 8.73 -10.99
C ASP A 112 -11.08 8.19 -11.63
N ASN A 113 -10.26 9.06 -12.23
CA ASN A 113 -8.97 8.68 -12.79
C ASN A 113 -7.95 8.29 -11.71
N ALA A 114 -8.01 8.89 -10.53
CA ALA A 114 -7.19 8.51 -9.38
C ALA A 114 -7.55 7.10 -8.89
N VAL A 115 -8.84 6.74 -8.82
CA VAL A 115 -9.27 5.35 -8.53
C VAL A 115 -8.73 4.39 -9.59
N ARG A 116 -8.91 4.72 -10.88
CA ARG A 116 -8.45 3.89 -12.01
C ARG A 116 -6.94 3.62 -11.98
N THR A 117 -6.15 4.58 -11.49
CA THR A 117 -4.68 4.50 -11.41
C THR A 117 -4.18 4.03 -10.05
N GLY A 118 -5.06 3.64 -9.12
CA GLY A 118 -4.69 3.15 -7.80
C GLY A 118 -4.23 4.23 -6.81
N LYS A 119 -4.42 5.52 -7.13
CA LYS A 119 -4.05 6.68 -6.29
C LYS A 119 -5.17 7.02 -5.31
N TYR A 120 -5.48 6.10 -4.40
CA TYR A 120 -6.69 6.22 -3.55
C TYR A 120 -6.66 7.40 -2.58
N THR A 121 -5.48 7.87 -2.15
CA THR A 121 -5.35 9.08 -1.34
C THR A 121 -5.79 10.33 -2.11
N SER A 122 -5.38 10.44 -3.39
CA SER A 122 -5.84 11.51 -4.29
C SER A 122 -7.35 11.41 -4.55
N ALA A 123 -7.86 10.20 -4.80
CA ALA A 123 -9.30 9.97 -4.99
C ALA A 123 -10.10 10.39 -3.75
N ALA A 124 -9.66 9.98 -2.56
CA ALA A 124 -10.29 10.33 -1.28
C ALA A 124 -10.36 11.84 -1.08
N GLN A 125 -9.27 12.57 -1.36
CA GLN A 125 -9.26 14.03 -1.29
C GLN A 125 -10.27 14.67 -2.27
N CYS A 126 -10.35 14.17 -3.50
CA CYS A 126 -11.25 14.72 -4.51
C CYS A 126 -12.71 14.50 -4.15
N TYR A 127 -13.05 13.28 -3.74
CA TYR A 127 -14.41 12.96 -3.31
C TYR A 127 -14.78 13.66 -1.99
N GLU A 128 -13.81 13.88 -1.09
CA GLU A 128 -14.03 14.63 0.15
C GLU A 128 -14.29 16.11 -0.12
N MET A 129 -13.53 16.72 -1.04
CA MET A 129 -13.77 18.10 -1.49
C MET A 129 -15.18 18.29 -2.05
N LEU A 130 -15.72 17.26 -2.73
CA LEU A 130 -17.07 17.23 -3.26
C LEU A 130 -18.12 16.75 -2.26
N ARG A 131 -17.73 16.36 -1.04
CA ARG A 131 -18.60 15.79 0.00
C ARG A 131 -19.37 14.53 -0.44
N VAL A 132 -18.80 13.76 -1.37
CA VAL A 132 -19.39 12.50 -1.89
C VAL A 132 -18.59 11.26 -1.50
N ARG A 133 -17.44 11.41 -0.82
CA ARG A 133 -16.55 10.31 -0.43
C ARG A 133 -17.25 9.17 0.32
N PRO A 134 -18.05 9.41 1.39
CA PRO A 134 -18.71 8.30 2.09
C PRO A 134 -19.68 7.53 1.19
N LYS A 135 -20.39 8.24 0.30
CA LYS A 135 -21.33 7.62 -0.65
C LYS A 135 -20.59 6.75 -1.66
N LEU A 136 -19.49 7.25 -2.24
CA LEU A 136 -18.70 6.47 -3.20
C LEU A 136 -18.01 5.28 -2.52
N GLN A 137 -17.54 5.46 -1.29
CA GLN A 137 -16.96 4.37 -0.50
C GLN A 137 -17.97 3.23 -0.29
N GLU A 138 -19.19 3.54 0.14
CA GLU A 138 -20.23 2.51 0.30
C GLU A 138 -20.61 1.88 -1.05
N GLU A 139 -20.71 2.67 -2.12
CA GLU A 139 -20.99 2.15 -3.45
C GLU A 139 -19.94 1.12 -3.91
N PHE A 140 -18.65 1.38 -3.66
CA PHE A 140 -17.60 0.40 -3.93
C PHE A 140 -17.73 -0.86 -3.08
N PHE A 141 -18.13 -0.76 -1.81
CA PHE A 141 -18.41 -1.93 -0.99
C PHE A 141 -19.61 -2.74 -1.52
N VAL A 142 -20.70 -2.09 -1.91
CA VAL A 142 -21.88 -2.75 -2.48
C VAL A 142 -21.51 -3.51 -3.75
N GLN A 143 -20.83 -2.87 -4.70
CA GLN A 143 -20.39 -3.54 -5.94
C GLN A 143 -19.40 -4.68 -5.69
N ALA A 144 -18.56 -4.55 -4.66
CA ALA A 144 -17.63 -5.59 -4.27
C ALA A 144 -18.35 -6.80 -3.65
N ASP A 145 -19.35 -6.56 -2.81
CA ASP A 145 -20.19 -7.60 -2.22
C ASP A 145 -21.00 -8.33 -3.29
N GLU A 146 -21.63 -7.60 -4.23
CA GLU A 146 -22.31 -8.20 -5.37
C GLU A 146 -21.37 -9.06 -6.24
N SER A 147 -20.14 -8.58 -6.44
CA SER A 147 -19.11 -9.35 -7.14
C SER A 147 -18.72 -10.61 -6.38
N LEU A 148 -18.63 -10.54 -5.05
CA LEU A 148 -18.32 -11.67 -4.19
C LEU A 148 -19.43 -12.74 -4.24
N GLU A 149 -20.71 -12.32 -4.18
CA GLU A 149 -21.86 -13.23 -4.35
C GLU A 149 -21.88 -13.90 -5.71
N ALA A 150 -21.47 -13.17 -6.75
CA ALA A 150 -21.35 -13.70 -8.11
C ALA A 150 -20.09 -14.57 -8.33
N GLY A 151 -19.28 -14.82 -7.28
CA GLY A 151 -18.04 -15.60 -7.35
C GLY A 151 -16.88 -14.90 -8.07
N LYS A 152 -16.99 -13.59 -8.33
CA LYS A 152 -15.96 -12.76 -9.00
C LYS A 152 -14.99 -12.20 -7.96
N ILE A 153 -14.13 -13.07 -7.43
CA ILE A 153 -13.22 -12.77 -6.32
C ILE A 153 -12.26 -11.61 -6.64
N ASP A 154 -11.74 -11.55 -7.85
CA ASP A 154 -10.86 -10.48 -8.34
C ASP A 154 -11.51 -9.10 -8.24
N LYS A 155 -12.75 -8.97 -8.72
CA LYS A 155 -13.53 -7.74 -8.67
C LYS A 155 -13.93 -7.38 -7.24
N ALA A 156 -14.29 -8.37 -6.44
CA ALA A 156 -14.58 -8.17 -5.02
C ALA A 156 -13.36 -7.58 -4.29
N VAL A 157 -12.18 -8.20 -4.42
CA VAL A 157 -10.94 -7.68 -3.80
C VAL A 157 -10.64 -6.26 -4.28
N SER A 158 -10.75 -6.01 -5.59
CA SER A 158 -10.54 -4.67 -6.14
C SER A 158 -11.47 -3.63 -5.50
N GLY A 159 -12.77 -3.94 -5.40
CA GLY A 159 -13.73 -3.01 -4.79
C GLY A 159 -13.46 -2.76 -3.30
N TYR A 160 -13.12 -3.80 -2.52
CA TYR A 160 -12.73 -3.64 -1.12
C TYR A 160 -11.46 -2.81 -0.95
N VAL A 161 -10.46 -2.99 -1.81
CA VAL A 161 -9.23 -2.21 -1.78
C VAL A 161 -9.49 -0.74 -2.11
N VAL A 162 -10.32 -0.46 -3.12
CA VAL A 162 -10.72 0.91 -3.45
C VAL A 162 -11.46 1.53 -2.26
N ALA A 163 -12.51 0.87 -1.75
CA ALA A 163 -13.31 1.38 -0.65
C ALA A 163 -12.49 1.64 0.62
N THR A 164 -11.60 0.73 1.02
CA THR A 164 -10.70 0.94 2.17
C THR A 164 -9.63 2.00 1.88
N GLY A 165 -9.19 2.14 0.63
CA GLY A 165 -8.29 3.22 0.20
C GLY A 165 -8.93 4.61 0.23
N LEU A 166 -10.27 4.71 0.27
CA LEU A 166 -11.01 5.97 0.41
C LEU A 166 -11.23 6.39 1.88
N GLU A 167 -10.67 5.66 2.85
CA GLU A 167 -10.76 6.02 4.26
C GLU A 167 -10.12 7.38 4.55
N TYR A 168 -10.66 8.06 5.56
CA TYR A 168 -10.28 9.43 5.89
C TYR A 168 -10.18 9.59 7.41
N ASN A 169 -9.03 10.06 7.88
CA ASN A 169 -8.79 10.28 9.29
C ASN A 169 -9.24 11.71 9.67
N TYR A 170 -10.50 11.85 10.10
CA TYR A 170 -11.02 13.13 10.60
C TYR A 170 -10.46 13.56 11.95
N ALA A 171 -9.79 12.65 12.68
CA ALA A 171 -9.09 12.97 13.91
C ALA A 171 -7.64 13.43 13.67
N ALA A 172 -7.16 13.44 12.41
CA ALA A 172 -5.86 13.99 12.07
C ALA A 172 -5.83 15.50 12.34
N PHE A 173 -4.80 15.96 13.02
CA PHE A 173 -4.52 17.37 13.30
C PHE A 173 -3.33 17.83 12.45
N PRO A 174 -3.31 19.05 11.88
CA PRO A 174 -4.28 20.15 12.02
C PRO A 174 -5.53 20.03 11.14
N GLU A 175 -5.53 19.18 10.12
CA GLU A 175 -6.67 18.96 9.22
C GLU A 175 -6.90 17.47 8.95
N PRO A 176 -8.15 17.05 8.72
CA PRO A 176 -8.48 15.73 8.23
C PRO A 176 -7.68 15.33 6.97
N LEU A 177 -7.09 14.14 6.97
CA LEU A 177 -6.28 13.62 5.86
C LEU A 177 -6.75 12.22 5.41
N PRO A 178 -6.52 11.83 4.15
CA PRO A 178 -6.69 10.45 3.73
C PRO A 178 -5.93 9.50 4.65
N MET A 179 -6.54 8.37 4.98
CA MET A 179 -5.87 7.33 5.74
C MET A 179 -4.85 6.63 4.83
N VAL A 180 -3.61 6.50 5.30
CA VAL A 180 -2.55 5.78 4.59
C VAL A 180 -2.30 4.46 5.31
N LEU A 181 -2.37 3.36 4.57
CA LEU A 181 -2.12 2.04 5.10
C LEU A 181 -0.65 1.92 5.54
N ASN A 182 -0.41 1.76 6.84
CA ASN A 182 0.92 1.67 7.41
C ASN A 182 1.19 0.25 7.94
N PHE A 183 1.56 -0.64 7.03
CA PHE A 183 1.86 -2.03 7.34
C PHE A 183 3.00 -2.19 8.35
N GLN A 184 4.00 -1.31 8.34
CA GLN A 184 5.16 -1.39 9.22
C GLN A 184 4.76 -1.16 10.68
N THR A 185 3.95 -0.13 10.94
CA THR A 185 3.44 0.15 12.30
C THR A 185 2.49 -0.95 12.76
N HIS A 186 1.54 -1.36 11.91
CA HIS A 186 0.59 -2.42 12.28
C HIS A 186 1.27 -3.78 12.48
N ALA A 187 2.32 -4.10 11.73
CA ALA A 187 3.10 -5.31 11.94
C ALA A 187 3.79 -5.32 13.30
N LEU A 188 4.33 -4.18 13.74
CA LEU A 188 4.89 -4.09 15.08
C LEU A 188 3.84 -4.23 16.17
N MET A 189 2.63 -3.69 15.96
CA MET A 189 1.53 -3.88 16.91
C MET A 189 1.13 -5.36 16.99
N LEU A 190 1.05 -6.04 15.84
CA LEU A 190 0.74 -7.46 15.75
C LEU A 190 1.77 -8.35 16.49
N HIS A 191 3.03 -7.93 16.49
CA HIS A 191 4.16 -8.61 17.13
C HIS A 191 4.61 -7.95 18.45
N GLY A 192 3.84 -7.01 18.99
CA GLY A 192 4.27 -6.16 20.10
C GLY A 192 4.39 -6.92 21.42
N VAL A 193 3.49 -7.87 21.63
CA VAL A 193 3.49 -8.77 22.79
C VAL A 193 4.25 -10.04 22.42
N TYR A 194 5.22 -10.42 23.26
CA TYR A 194 5.93 -11.68 23.08
C TYR A 194 4.97 -12.85 23.42
N PRO A 195 4.88 -13.89 22.57
CA PRO A 195 3.99 -15.01 22.83
C PRO A 195 4.41 -15.79 24.07
N GLU A 196 3.48 -16.04 25.00
CA GLU A 196 3.75 -16.91 26.16
C GLU A 196 3.78 -18.38 25.75
N LYS A 197 2.94 -18.75 24.77
CA LYS A 197 2.88 -20.06 24.14
C LYS A 197 2.97 -19.94 22.62
N PRO A 198 3.47 -20.97 21.91
CA PRO A 198 3.50 -20.95 20.45
C PRO A 198 2.13 -20.62 19.82
N GLU A 199 1.04 -21.14 20.38
CA GLU A 199 -0.33 -20.95 19.88
C GLU A 199 -0.82 -19.49 19.94
N ASP A 200 -0.19 -18.65 20.77
CA ASP A 200 -0.48 -17.22 20.85
C ASP A 200 0.04 -16.45 19.63
N CYS A 201 0.92 -17.07 18.83
CA CYS A 201 1.40 -16.50 17.57
C CYS A 201 0.30 -16.49 16.52
N VAL A 202 0.18 -15.38 15.78
CA VAL A 202 -0.77 -15.25 14.65
C VAL A 202 -0.67 -16.43 13.69
N ALA A 203 0.55 -16.82 13.35
CA ALA A 203 0.86 -17.93 12.44
C ALA A 203 0.30 -19.31 12.83
N LEU A 204 -0.03 -19.51 14.12
CA LEU A 204 -0.54 -20.78 14.66
C LEU A 204 -2.02 -20.73 15.06
N GLN A 205 -2.69 -19.58 14.86
CA GLN A 205 -4.13 -19.43 15.11
C GLN A 205 -4.96 -20.42 14.28
N GLU A 206 -6.13 -20.77 14.81
CA GLU A 206 -7.15 -21.53 14.06
C GLU A 206 -7.53 -20.82 12.75
N PRO A 207 -7.82 -21.55 11.66
CA PRO A 207 -7.98 -20.99 10.32
C PRO A 207 -8.92 -19.79 10.24
N GLU A 208 -10.07 -19.82 10.93
CA GLU A 208 -11.03 -18.72 10.90
C GLU A 208 -10.50 -17.45 11.59
N SER A 209 -9.83 -17.62 12.74
CA SER A 209 -9.21 -16.52 13.47
C SER A 209 -8.05 -15.93 12.69
N PHE A 210 -7.21 -16.80 12.09
CA PHE A 210 -6.11 -16.39 11.22
C PHE A 210 -6.63 -15.52 10.08
N VAL A 211 -7.64 -16.00 9.35
CA VAL A 211 -8.18 -15.29 8.18
C VAL A 211 -8.79 -13.96 8.58
N ARG A 212 -9.52 -13.87 9.71
CA ARG A 212 -10.02 -12.60 10.23
C ARG A 212 -8.89 -11.61 10.54
N THR A 213 -7.85 -12.07 11.25
CA THR A 213 -6.67 -11.25 11.57
C THR A 213 -5.97 -10.76 10.29
N ALA A 214 -5.77 -11.67 9.32
CA ALA A 214 -5.13 -11.38 8.05
C ALA A 214 -5.92 -10.35 7.23
N LEU A 215 -7.24 -10.51 7.12
CA LEU A 215 -8.11 -9.55 6.40
C LEU A 215 -8.12 -8.18 7.07
N THR A 216 -8.20 -8.14 8.41
CA THR A 216 -8.13 -6.88 9.17
C THR A 216 -6.81 -6.16 8.92
N TYR A 217 -5.70 -6.89 8.96
CA TYR A 217 -4.37 -6.35 8.73
C TYR A 217 -4.17 -5.85 7.28
N LEU A 218 -4.55 -6.65 6.28
CA LEU A 218 -4.29 -6.36 4.86
C LEU A 218 -5.25 -5.33 4.23
N LEU A 219 -6.47 -5.22 4.78
CA LEU A 219 -7.42 -4.16 4.42
C LEU A 219 -7.17 -2.88 5.21
N GLY A 220 -6.64 -2.99 6.44
CA GLY A 220 -6.43 -1.85 7.33
C GLY A 220 -7.70 -1.27 7.93
N ASP A 221 -8.85 -1.91 7.72
CA ASP A 221 -10.15 -1.54 8.27
C ASP A 221 -10.85 -2.79 8.81
N SER A 222 -11.13 -2.80 10.12
CA SER A 222 -11.83 -3.89 10.80
C SER A 222 -13.29 -4.02 10.38
N ARG A 223 -13.97 -2.92 10.02
CA ARG A 223 -15.34 -2.94 9.50
C ARG A 223 -15.38 -3.60 8.12
N ALA A 224 -14.39 -3.32 7.28
CA ALA A 224 -14.27 -3.98 5.98
C ALA A 224 -14.02 -5.49 6.16
N ALA A 225 -13.14 -5.89 7.07
CA ALA A 225 -12.93 -7.30 7.39
C ALA A 225 -14.21 -7.97 7.96
N ALA A 226 -14.96 -7.27 8.82
CA ALA A 226 -16.20 -7.77 9.41
C ALA A 226 -17.29 -8.09 8.36
N ARG A 227 -17.35 -7.36 7.25
CA ARG A 227 -18.28 -7.67 6.13
C ARG A 227 -18.03 -9.06 5.52
N LEU A 228 -16.81 -9.59 5.65
CA LEU A 228 -16.42 -10.90 5.14
C LEU A 228 -16.61 -12.04 6.16
N GLU A 229 -16.82 -11.75 7.45
CA GLU A 229 -16.88 -12.77 8.51
C GLU A 229 -18.03 -13.77 8.34
N GLY A 230 -19.19 -13.31 7.88
CA GLY A 230 -20.35 -14.16 7.61
C GLY A 230 -20.20 -15.08 6.39
N ARG A 231 -19.10 -14.97 5.64
CA ARG A 231 -18.86 -15.74 4.42
C ARG A 231 -18.26 -17.11 4.74
N PRO A 232 -18.56 -18.16 3.94
CA PRO A 232 -17.90 -19.45 4.07
C PRO A 232 -16.38 -19.32 4.06
N LEU A 233 -15.69 -20.15 4.85
CA LEU A 233 -14.23 -20.09 4.99
C LEU A 233 -13.53 -20.18 3.62
N ASN A 234 -14.00 -21.04 2.72
CA ASN A 234 -13.42 -21.19 1.38
C ASN A 234 -13.48 -19.88 0.56
N THR A 235 -14.58 -19.13 0.67
CA THR A 235 -14.73 -17.81 0.02
C THR A 235 -13.76 -16.80 0.63
N ARG A 236 -13.63 -16.77 1.97
CA ARG A 236 -12.67 -15.89 2.65
C ARG A 236 -11.23 -16.25 2.32
N LEU A 237 -10.91 -17.53 2.15
CA LEU A 237 -9.58 -18.00 1.73
C LEU A 237 -9.25 -17.57 0.30
N ALA A 238 -10.17 -17.75 -0.64
CA ALA A 238 -10.00 -17.28 -2.02
C ALA A 238 -9.82 -15.76 -2.08
N PHE A 239 -10.61 -15.03 -1.29
CA PHE A 239 -10.46 -13.58 -1.15
C PHE A 239 -9.09 -13.19 -0.58
N LEU A 240 -8.65 -13.85 0.50
CA LEU A 240 -7.35 -13.60 1.13
C LEU A 240 -6.20 -13.88 0.14
N GLU A 241 -6.25 -14.98 -0.60
CA GLU A 241 -5.25 -15.31 -1.62
C GLU A 241 -5.14 -14.21 -2.67
N GLN A 242 -6.28 -13.78 -3.21
CA GLN A 242 -6.31 -12.74 -4.22
C GLN A 242 -5.86 -11.38 -3.64
N LEU A 243 -6.19 -11.07 -2.38
CA LEU A 243 -5.71 -9.87 -1.70
C LEU A 243 -4.20 -9.89 -1.46
N VAL A 244 -3.63 -11.04 -1.11
CA VAL A 244 -2.17 -11.24 -0.98
C VAL A 244 -1.48 -10.94 -2.32
N ARG A 245 -1.95 -11.53 -3.41
CA ARG A 245 -1.42 -11.29 -4.76
C ARG A 245 -1.53 -9.82 -5.17
N TYR A 246 -2.64 -9.16 -4.81
CA TYR A 246 -2.83 -7.74 -5.10
C TYR A 246 -1.87 -6.85 -4.31
N ARG A 247 -1.67 -7.13 -3.01
CA ARG A 247 -0.81 -6.33 -2.12
C ARG A 247 0.67 -6.58 -2.33
N ASP A 248 1.02 -7.77 -2.79
CA ASP A 248 2.40 -8.20 -2.99
C ASP A 248 2.53 -8.98 -4.31
N PRO A 249 2.75 -8.29 -5.44
CA PRO A 249 3.00 -8.92 -6.72
C PRO A 249 4.24 -9.84 -6.73
N ASN A 250 5.18 -9.63 -5.79
CA ASN A 250 6.40 -10.42 -5.64
C ASN A 250 6.27 -11.49 -4.54
N TRP A 251 5.04 -11.82 -4.13
CA TRP A 251 4.77 -12.88 -3.14
C TRP A 251 5.50 -14.22 -3.43
N PRO A 252 5.63 -14.68 -4.70
CA PRO A 252 6.38 -15.90 -5.01
C PRO A 252 7.83 -15.89 -4.54
N ASP A 253 8.50 -14.74 -4.57
CA ASP A 253 9.89 -14.61 -4.10
C ASP A 253 9.97 -14.79 -2.58
N PHE A 254 9.01 -14.21 -1.84
CA PHE A 254 8.89 -14.43 -0.41
C PHE A 254 8.60 -15.90 -0.10
N VAL A 255 7.67 -16.54 -0.82
CA VAL A 255 7.34 -17.97 -0.65
C VAL A 255 8.57 -18.85 -0.80
N HIS A 256 9.41 -18.60 -1.80
CA HIS A 256 10.66 -19.35 -1.98
C HIS A 256 11.58 -19.20 -0.76
N ARG A 257 11.85 -17.96 -0.33
CA ARG A 257 12.69 -17.67 0.84
C ARG A 257 12.12 -18.25 2.14
N TYR A 258 10.80 -18.18 2.29
CA TYR A 258 10.07 -18.70 3.43
C TYR A 258 10.24 -20.22 3.57
N ARG A 259 10.13 -20.96 2.46
CA ARG A 259 10.32 -22.41 2.44
C ARG A 259 11.77 -22.79 2.81
N GLU A 260 12.76 -22.07 2.30
CA GLU A 260 14.17 -22.29 2.67
C GLU A 260 14.42 -21.98 4.16
N ALA A 261 13.84 -20.90 4.68
CA ALA A 261 13.90 -20.58 6.11
C ALA A 261 13.23 -21.66 6.98
N CYS A 262 12.10 -22.24 6.54
CA CYS A 262 11.43 -23.34 7.25
C CYS A 262 12.31 -24.60 7.32
N LYS A 263 13.02 -24.95 6.24
CA LYS A 263 13.97 -26.08 6.23
C LYS A 263 15.06 -25.88 7.27
N LYS A 264 15.69 -24.70 7.26
CA LYS A 264 16.73 -24.33 8.23
C LYS A 264 16.24 -24.37 9.68
N MET A 265 15.02 -23.88 9.92
CA MET A 265 14.39 -23.94 11.24
C MET A 265 14.13 -25.39 11.68
N THR A 266 13.66 -26.25 10.78
CA THR A 266 13.41 -27.68 11.06
C THR A 266 14.71 -28.41 11.42
N GLU A 267 15.80 -28.14 10.69
CA GLU A 267 17.13 -28.69 11.00
C GLU A 267 17.64 -28.20 12.36
N PHE A 268 17.41 -26.93 12.69
CA PHE A 268 17.75 -26.38 14.00
C PHE A 268 16.94 -27.02 15.14
N ASP A 269 15.62 -27.15 14.99
CA ASP A 269 14.74 -27.79 15.98
C ASP A 269 15.09 -29.26 16.21
N LYS A 270 15.45 -30.01 15.16
CA LYS A 270 15.94 -31.40 15.26
C LYS A 270 17.22 -31.48 16.09
N ARG A 271 18.18 -30.59 15.83
CA ARG A 271 19.45 -30.53 16.58
C ARG A 271 19.22 -30.23 18.06
N ILE A 272 18.36 -29.23 18.37
CA ILE A 272 18.00 -28.93 19.76
C ILE A 272 17.33 -30.12 20.43
N SER A 273 16.43 -30.81 19.73
CA SER A 273 15.71 -31.96 20.30
C SER A 273 16.65 -33.15 20.56
N GLN A 274 17.60 -33.40 19.65
CA GLN A 274 18.65 -34.42 19.81
C GLN A 274 19.57 -34.09 20.99
N ALA A 275 20.08 -32.86 21.06
CA ALA A 275 20.89 -32.39 22.17
C ALA A 275 20.16 -32.54 23.51
N LYS A 276 18.88 -32.13 23.60
CA LYS A 276 18.06 -32.33 24.81
C LYS A 276 17.85 -33.80 25.18
N SER A 277 17.78 -34.70 24.20
CA SER A 277 17.65 -36.14 24.44
C SER A 277 18.96 -36.79 24.88
N GLU A 278 20.09 -36.28 24.41
CA GLU A 278 21.45 -36.74 24.75
C GLU A 278 21.92 -36.16 26.10
N ALA A 279 21.51 -34.92 26.42
CA ALA A 279 21.78 -34.18 27.66
C ALA A 279 21.06 -34.73 28.89
N GLY A 280 20.38 -35.88 28.80
CA GLY A 280 19.83 -36.62 29.94
C GLY A 280 20.87 -37.05 31.00
N ARG A 281 22.14 -36.62 30.87
CA ARG A 281 23.24 -36.77 31.83
C ARG A 281 24.00 -35.45 32.06
N GLY A 282 23.34 -34.43 32.59
CA GLY A 282 23.98 -33.48 33.51
C GLY A 282 24.95 -32.44 32.95
N ALA A 283 24.72 -31.90 31.74
CA ALA A 283 25.39 -30.67 31.29
C ALA A 283 24.39 -29.51 31.22
N SER A 284 24.88 -28.28 31.47
CA SER A 284 24.06 -27.07 31.36
C SER A 284 23.75 -26.80 29.88
N LEU A 285 22.48 -26.54 29.57
CA LEU A 285 21.99 -26.27 28.20
C LEU A 285 22.79 -25.14 27.51
N ALA A 286 23.40 -24.24 28.28
CA ALA A 286 24.17 -23.11 27.77
C ALA A 286 25.57 -23.50 27.25
N ASP A 287 26.20 -24.52 27.83
CA ASP A 287 27.56 -24.95 27.46
C ASP A 287 27.55 -25.90 26.25
N GLU A 288 26.53 -26.76 26.11
CA GLU A 288 26.37 -27.64 24.95
C GLU A 288 25.92 -26.88 23.67
N ILE A 289 25.17 -25.80 23.83
CA ILE A 289 24.77 -24.91 22.72
C ILE A 289 26.00 -24.20 22.12
N ALA A 290 27.05 -23.94 22.88
CA ALA A 290 28.23 -23.24 22.38
C ALA A 290 29.18 -24.13 21.54
N GLU A 291 29.25 -25.44 21.81
CA GLU A 291 30.20 -26.36 21.16
C GLU A 291 29.61 -27.21 20.01
N LEU A 292 28.29 -27.39 19.92
CA LEU A 292 27.64 -28.32 18.95
C LEU A 292 26.89 -27.65 17.78
N LEU A 293 26.82 -26.32 17.74
CA LEU A 293 26.00 -25.63 16.74
C LEU A 293 26.72 -25.52 15.38
N GLY A 294 26.23 -26.26 14.39
CA GLY A 294 26.41 -25.96 12.96
C GLY A 294 25.83 -24.58 12.57
N ASP A 295 25.21 -24.47 11.39
CA ASP A 295 24.75 -23.19 10.83
C ASP A 295 23.92 -22.31 11.81
N ASP A 296 24.32 -21.03 11.97
CA ASP A 296 23.78 -20.05 12.92
C ASP A 296 22.33 -19.64 12.55
N PRO A 297 21.34 -19.86 13.45
CA PRO A 297 19.95 -19.47 13.21
C PRO A 297 19.75 -17.95 13.10
N SER A 298 20.73 -17.13 13.51
CA SER A 298 20.69 -15.67 13.35
C SER A 298 20.61 -15.22 11.87
N THR A 299 20.88 -16.14 10.94
CA THR A 299 20.74 -15.92 9.50
C THR A 299 19.30 -16.02 8.99
N ILE A 300 18.37 -16.63 9.75
CA ILE A 300 16.97 -16.85 9.34
C ILE A 300 16.23 -15.54 9.01
N PRO A 301 16.30 -14.47 9.82
CA PRO A 301 15.67 -13.19 9.47
C PRO A 301 16.17 -12.61 8.14
N ALA A 302 17.47 -12.70 7.88
CA ALA A 302 18.07 -12.24 6.63
C ALA A 302 17.64 -13.11 5.44
N MET A 303 17.50 -14.42 5.63
CA MET A 303 16.95 -15.33 4.62
C MET A 303 15.50 -14.97 4.27
N LEU A 304 14.64 -14.72 5.27
CA LEU A 304 13.24 -14.32 5.03
C LEU A 304 13.16 -13.02 4.21
N LEU A 305 13.95 -12.01 4.60
CA LEU A 305 13.97 -10.70 3.95
C LEU A 305 14.69 -10.71 2.59
N GLY A 306 15.65 -11.61 2.38
CA GLY A 306 16.52 -11.66 1.19
C GLY A 306 17.73 -10.72 1.27
N ARG A 307 17.94 -10.05 2.40
CA ARG A 307 19.12 -9.21 2.68
C ARG A 307 19.39 -9.15 4.18
N SER A 308 20.64 -8.89 4.56
CA SER A 308 21.01 -8.63 5.95
C SER A 308 20.77 -7.16 6.33
N ILE A 309 20.46 -6.95 7.59
CA ILE A 309 20.47 -5.63 8.23
C ILE A 309 21.66 -5.62 9.21
N PRO A 310 22.62 -4.69 9.08
CA PRO A 310 23.73 -4.58 10.02
C PRO A 310 23.22 -4.39 11.44
N SER A 311 23.61 -5.28 12.36
CA SER A 311 23.11 -5.31 13.74
C SER A 311 21.58 -5.32 13.82
N GLY A 312 20.94 -6.02 12.88
CA GLY A 312 19.48 -6.04 12.74
C GLY A 312 18.77 -6.69 13.91
N GLU A 313 17.95 -5.91 14.61
CA GLU A 313 17.02 -6.38 15.64
C GLU A 313 15.74 -6.95 15.01
N TRP A 314 15.01 -7.80 15.75
CA TRP A 314 13.78 -8.43 15.25
C TRP A 314 12.77 -7.42 14.70
N TRP A 315 12.61 -6.26 15.36
CA TRP A 315 11.63 -5.24 14.98
C TRP A 315 12.02 -4.55 13.66
N GLN A 316 13.31 -4.46 13.34
CA GLN A 316 13.79 -3.93 12.05
C GLN A 316 13.42 -4.90 10.94
N TYR A 317 13.67 -6.20 11.14
CA TYR A 317 13.26 -7.22 10.18
C TYR A 317 11.75 -7.28 9.98
N ILE A 318 10.93 -7.15 11.03
CA ILE A 318 9.46 -7.07 10.91
C ILE A 318 9.02 -5.85 10.09
N LYS A 319 9.59 -4.65 10.35
CA LYS A 319 9.26 -3.45 9.57
C LYS A 319 9.63 -3.58 8.10
N GLU A 320 10.78 -4.19 7.82
CA GLU A 320 11.28 -4.37 6.45
C GLU A 320 10.49 -5.45 5.71
N LEU A 321 10.17 -6.56 6.39
CA LEU A 321 9.26 -7.58 5.86
C LEU A 321 7.87 -7.00 5.55
N ALA A 322 7.29 -6.21 6.45
CA ALA A 322 6.00 -5.56 6.22
C ALA A 322 6.02 -4.51 5.09
N PHE A 323 7.18 -3.91 4.83
CA PHE A 323 7.35 -2.94 3.74
C PHE A 323 7.48 -3.63 2.39
N VAL A 324 8.33 -4.66 2.29
CA VAL A 324 8.61 -5.36 1.03
C VAL A 324 7.50 -6.36 0.69
N HIS A 325 7.02 -7.10 1.69
CA HIS A 325 6.04 -8.18 1.58
C HIS A 325 4.99 -8.06 2.69
N PRO A 326 4.02 -7.14 2.61
CA PRO A 326 3.08 -6.88 3.71
C PRO A 326 2.46 -8.15 4.34
N PRO A 327 1.99 -9.15 3.58
CA PRO A 327 1.39 -10.35 4.18
C PRO A 327 2.37 -11.26 4.94
N SER A 328 3.68 -11.12 4.73
CA SER A 328 4.71 -12.00 5.30
C SER A 328 4.68 -12.04 6.83
N VAL A 329 4.34 -10.92 7.47
CA VAL A 329 4.35 -10.80 8.93
C VAL A 329 3.30 -11.67 9.63
N LEU A 330 2.32 -12.18 8.87
CA LEU A 330 1.30 -13.11 9.37
C LEU A 330 1.86 -14.53 9.56
N PHE A 331 3.01 -14.84 8.95
CA PHE A 331 3.62 -16.18 8.92
C PHE A 331 4.96 -16.25 9.63
N VAL A 332 5.30 -15.25 10.42
CA VAL A 332 6.52 -15.24 11.23
C VAL A 332 6.17 -15.07 12.70
N SER A 333 7.10 -15.42 13.59
CA SER A 333 7.00 -15.12 15.01
C SER A 333 8.34 -14.63 15.54
N ARG A 334 8.29 -13.98 16.69
CA ARG A 334 9.47 -13.71 17.50
C ARG A 334 9.89 -14.99 18.23
N GLN A 335 11.20 -15.22 18.37
CA GLN A 335 11.75 -16.32 19.16
C GLN A 335 13.07 -15.91 19.80
N LEU A 336 13.19 -16.17 21.11
CA LEU A 336 14.45 -16.03 21.84
C LEU A 336 15.38 -17.22 21.56
N ILE A 337 16.59 -16.94 21.10
CA ILE A 337 17.68 -17.91 20.90
C ILE A 337 18.92 -17.37 21.64
N GLY A 338 19.25 -18.01 22.77
CA GLY A 338 20.28 -17.50 23.67
C GLY A 338 19.91 -16.09 24.17
N PRO A 339 20.80 -15.09 24.07
CA PRO A 339 20.50 -13.72 24.48
C PRO A 339 19.83 -12.88 23.38
N LYS A 340 19.58 -13.44 22.19
CA LYS A 340 19.07 -12.69 21.03
C LYS A 340 17.66 -13.11 20.69
N GLU A 341 16.83 -12.12 20.40
CA GLU A 341 15.50 -12.33 19.86
C GLU A 341 15.53 -12.17 18.34
N ILE A 342 15.02 -13.17 17.62
CA ILE A 342 15.00 -13.19 16.16
C ILE A 342 13.60 -13.43 15.61
N VAL A 343 13.42 -13.16 14.32
CA VAL A 343 12.21 -13.50 13.57
C VAL A 343 12.39 -14.87 12.91
N VAL A 344 11.44 -15.78 13.13
CA VAL A 344 11.45 -17.14 12.56
C VAL A 344 10.15 -17.42 11.79
N PRO A 345 10.18 -18.27 10.75
CA PRO A 345 8.96 -18.69 10.08
C PRO A 345 8.12 -19.60 10.98
N ARG A 346 6.80 -19.43 10.95
CA ARG A 346 5.84 -20.27 11.67
C ARG A 346 4.61 -20.48 10.81
N TYR A 347 4.04 -21.68 10.88
CA TYR A 347 2.76 -21.97 10.27
C TYR A 347 2.10 -23.16 10.95
N ARG A 348 0.78 -23.21 10.83
CA ARG A 348 -0.03 -24.34 11.28
C ARG A 348 -0.22 -25.36 10.15
N GLY A 349 0.27 -26.59 10.31
CA GLY A 349 0.35 -27.58 9.22
C GLY A 349 -0.98 -28.20 8.77
N ASP A 350 -1.96 -28.24 9.66
CA ASP A 350 -3.36 -28.65 9.40
C ASP A 350 -4.21 -27.51 8.80
N SER A 351 -3.76 -26.26 8.87
CA SER A 351 -4.45 -25.12 8.29
C SER A 351 -4.41 -25.16 6.75
N PRO A 352 -5.52 -24.84 6.07
CA PRO A 352 -5.52 -24.70 4.62
C PRO A 352 -4.76 -23.45 4.15
N VAL A 353 -4.63 -22.42 5.00
CA VAL A 353 -4.09 -21.11 4.61
C VAL A 353 -2.68 -21.18 4.03
N PRO A 354 -1.69 -21.81 4.69
CA PRO A 354 -0.33 -21.88 4.14
C PRO A 354 -0.26 -22.64 2.82
N ARG A 355 -1.16 -23.60 2.57
CA ARG A 355 -1.23 -24.32 1.29
C ARG A 355 -1.80 -23.44 0.19
N THR A 356 -2.92 -22.78 0.45
CA THR A 356 -3.56 -21.83 -0.47
C THR A 356 -2.59 -20.73 -0.91
N LEU A 357 -1.78 -20.21 0.01
CA LEU A 357 -0.81 -19.16 -0.29
C LEU A 357 0.54 -19.69 -0.82
N GLY A 358 0.66 -20.99 -1.05
CA GLY A 358 1.87 -21.61 -1.57
C GLY A 358 3.04 -21.69 -0.58
N LEU A 359 2.86 -21.39 0.70
CA LEU A 359 3.94 -21.47 1.70
C LEU A 359 4.38 -22.91 1.99
N LEU A 360 3.48 -23.89 1.80
CA LEU A 360 3.80 -25.31 1.84
C LEU A 360 4.01 -25.88 0.45
N ALA A 361 4.84 -26.92 0.33
CA ALA A 361 4.90 -27.73 -0.88
C ALA A 361 3.57 -28.48 -1.04
N GLY A 362 3.06 -28.60 -2.28
CA GLY A 362 1.88 -29.41 -2.55
C GLY A 362 2.10 -30.88 -2.18
N PRO A 363 1.03 -31.70 -2.08
CA PRO A 363 1.14 -33.13 -1.75
C PRO A 363 2.09 -33.91 -2.67
N ASP A 364 2.37 -33.40 -3.89
CA ASP A 364 3.28 -34.01 -4.86
C ASP A 364 4.64 -33.28 -4.99
N GLY A 365 4.98 -32.36 -4.08
CA GLY A 365 6.20 -31.54 -4.18
C GLY A 365 6.20 -30.54 -5.35
N LYS A 366 5.09 -30.41 -6.08
CA LYS A 366 4.94 -29.42 -7.16
C LYS A 366 4.42 -28.10 -6.61
N PRO A 367 4.92 -26.94 -7.10
CA PRO A 367 4.30 -25.66 -6.82
C PRO A 367 2.89 -25.66 -7.42
N THR A 368 1.88 -25.41 -6.58
CA THR A 368 0.52 -25.07 -7.03
C THR A 368 0.59 -23.70 -7.69
N LEU A 369 0.92 -23.69 -8.97
CA LEU A 369 0.70 -22.55 -9.85
C LEU A 369 -0.76 -22.66 -10.33
N SER A 370 -1.61 -21.77 -9.82
CA SER A 370 -2.91 -21.45 -10.41
C SER A 370 -2.97 -19.97 -10.72
#